data_AF-A0A6A8GJF9-F1
#
_entry.id   AF-A0A6A8GJF9-F1
#
_cell.length_a   1.000
_cell.length_b   1.000
_cell.length_c   1.000
_cell.angle_alpha   90.00
_cell.angle_beta   90.00
_cell.angle_gamma   90.00
#
_symmetry.space_group_name_H-M   'P 1'
#
loop_
_entity.id
_entity.type
_entity.pdbx_description
1 polymer ?
#
loop_
_entity_poly.entity_id
_entity_poly.type
_entity_poly.pdbx_seq_one_letter_code
_entity_poly.pdbx_strand_id
1 'polypeptide(L)'
;MSALQSDEQDVTNQTTTVTTWTTNQSGLERFPHRLWFNVADFGRLLWWSMFAVVPAVLFAGVVFFDDGLIESYNLFCAGMMMFLVQMSERYINTTIEFEQDDGSIETTFHMGDPTLFRSDQEATVPLEDVEAAQFLSLARQPMVRLHYKKTFSVKPSSFLIPQDKESQFREFLQRHNVSVHGESETNSTHWVWGRFVVTALFIGVIPLCAMFVWPIQYSWAVLLVLTVTSFFLVRQGF
;
A
#
# COMPACT_ATOMS: atom_id res chain seq x y z
N MET A 1 18.23 64.67 -19.48
CA MET A 1 19.09 64.00 -18.49
C MET A 1 18.14 63.40 -17.45
N SER A 2 17.78 62.13 -17.61
CA SER A 2 18.34 60.98 -16.86
C SER A 2 17.67 60.87 -15.49
N ALA A 3 17.06 59.80 -15.00
CA ALA A 3 16.80 58.41 -15.41
C ALA A 3 15.58 57.94 -14.56
N LEU A 4 14.60 57.20 -15.09
CA LEU A 4 14.43 55.75 -14.90
C LEU A 4 14.84 55.20 -13.52
N GLN A 5 13.85 54.86 -12.69
CA GLN A 5 13.84 53.73 -11.75
C GLN A 5 12.40 53.59 -11.23
N SER A 6 11.60 52.68 -11.78
CA SER A 6 11.50 51.28 -11.33
C SER A 6 10.58 51.13 -10.11
N ASP A 7 9.28 51.40 -10.30
CA ASP A 7 8.22 50.84 -9.43
C ASP A 7 7.75 49.50 -10.03
N GLU A 8 8.71 48.62 -10.24
CA GLU A 8 8.48 47.19 -10.49
C GLU A 8 8.98 46.46 -9.25
N GLN A 9 8.22 45.46 -8.80
CA GLN A 9 8.44 44.60 -7.64
C GLN A 9 7.81 45.06 -6.32
N ASP A 10 6.49 45.02 -6.28
CA ASP A 10 5.81 44.36 -5.16
C ASP A 10 5.10 43.10 -5.69
N VAL A 11 5.89 42.21 -6.32
CA VAL A 11 5.52 40.80 -6.40
C VAL A 11 5.81 40.28 -5.00
N THR A 12 4.78 40.30 -4.17
CA THR A 12 4.76 39.61 -2.90
C THR A 12 5.18 38.17 -3.20
N ASN A 13 6.43 37.83 -2.88
CA ASN A 13 6.89 36.46 -2.79
C ASN A 13 6.07 35.81 -1.66
N GLN A 14 4.83 35.42 -1.96
CA GLN A 14 4.17 34.35 -1.23
C GLN A 14 5.10 33.17 -1.36
N THR A 15 5.92 32.96 -0.33
CA THR A 15 6.71 31.75 -0.20
C THR A 15 5.69 30.67 0.07
N THR A 16 5.15 30.10 -1.01
CA THR A 16 4.20 29.01 -0.90
C THR A 16 4.89 27.91 -0.13
N THR A 17 4.27 27.51 0.98
CA THR A 17 4.89 26.58 1.92
C THR A 17 4.69 25.17 1.38
N VAL A 18 5.65 24.70 0.59
CA VAL A 18 5.71 23.32 0.11
C VAL A 18 5.99 22.42 1.31
N THR A 19 5.13 21.44 1.52
CA THR A 19 5.29 20.42 2.56
C THR A 19 5.65 19.09 1.92
N THR A 20 6.81 18.57 2.29
CA THR A 20 7.31 17.27 1.85
C THR A 20 7.52 16.35 3.04
N TRP A 21 7.18 15.07 2.90
CA TRP A 21 7.69 14.02 3.76
C TRP A 21 8.04 12.77 2.98
N THR A 22 8.97 12.01 3.55
CA THR A 22 9.40 10.73 3.01
C THR A 22 9.23 9.67 4.10
N THR A 23 8.55 8.58 3.78
CA THR A 23 8.45 7.41 4.67
C THR A 23 9.31 6.29 4.12
N ASN A 24 10.11 5.66 4.98
CA ASN A 24 10.93 4.50 4.63
C ASN A 24 10.48 3.26 5.44
N GLN A 25 10.13 2.18 4.75
CA GLN A 25 9.78 0.86 5.27
C GLN A 25 10.58 -0.25 4.56
N SER A 26 11.83 0.01 4.19
CA SER A 26 12.70 -0.98 3.56
C SER A 26 13.08 -2.13 4.50
N GLY A 27 13.54 -3.24 3.90
CA GLY A 27 14.03 -4.40 4.62
C GLY A 27 12.96 -5.36 5.18
N LEU A 28 13.45 -6.44 5.77
CA LEU A 28 12.66 -7.58 6.22
C LEU A 28 11.87 -7.27 7.50
N GLU A 29 12.43 -6.51 8.44
CA GLU A 29 11.75 -6.16 9.70
C GLU A 29 10.49 -5.32 9.49
N ARG A 30 10.48 -4.49 8.44
CA ARG A 30 9.36 -3.62 8.09
C ARG A 30 8.36 -4.28 7.14
N PHE A 31 8.70 -5.45 6.57
CA PHE A 31 7.83 -6.17 5.63
C PHE A 31 6.43 -6.51 6.20
N PRO A 32 6.27 -7.01 7.44
CA PRO A 32 4.94 -7.24 8.01
C PRO A 32 4.08 -5.98 8.10
N HIS A 33 4.70 -4.83 8.38
CA HIS A 33 4.02 -3.54 8.40
C HIS A 33 3.55 -3.16 6.99
N ARG A 34 4.42 -3.29 5.97
CA ARG A 34 4.06 -3.09 4.57
C ARG A 34 2.87 -3.96 4.15
N LEU A 35 2.83 -5.21 4.58
CA LEU A 35 1.69 -6.11 4.33
C LEU A 35 0.39 -5.65 5.01
N TRP A 36 0.45 -5.11 6.24
CA TRP A 36 -0.74 -4.54 6.89
C TRP A 36 -1.35 -3.39 6.10
N PHE A 37 -0.53 -2.45 5.67
CA PHE A 37 -1.00 -1.31 4.85
C PHE A 37 -1.57 -1.79 3.51
N ASN A 38 -0.89 -2.75 2.89
CA ASN A 38 -1.36 -3.32 1.63
C ASN A 38 -2.73 -4.00 1.77
N VAL A 39 -2.92 -4.82 2.81
CA VAL A 39 -4.21 -5.49 3.10
C VAL A 39 -5.33 -4.49 3.43
N ALA A 40 -5.00 -3.38 4.10
CA ALA A 40 -5.95 -2.30 4.40
C ALA A 40 -6.40 -1.55 3.13
N ASP A 41 -5.51 -1.40 2.15
CA ASP A 41 -5.79 -0.69 0.90
C ASP A 41 -6.76 -1.44 -0.02
N PHE A 42 -6.84 -2.77 0.05
CA PHE A 42 -7.81 -3.50 -0.78
C PHE A 42 -9.25 -3.08 -0.48
N GLY A 43 -10.04 -2.90 -1.55
CA GLY A 43 -11.49 -2.77 -1.43
C GLY A 43 -12.09 -4.02 -0.80
N ARG A 44 -13.20 -3.88 -0.05
CA ARG A 44 -13.80 -5.00 0.70
C ARG A 44 -14.14 -6.20 -0.19
N LEU A 45 -14.76 -5.96 -1.35
CA LEU A 45 -15.17 -7.02 -2.28
C LEU A 45 -13.97 -7.74 -2.89
N LEU A 46 -12.98 -6.97 -3.37
CA LEU A 46 -11.76 -7.52 -3.96
C LEU A 46 -10.99 -8.36 -2.93
N TRP A 47 -10.87 -7.85 -1.69
CA TRP A 47 -10.20 -8.57 -0.62
C TRP A 47 -10.92 -9.89 -0.28
N TRP A 48 -12.24 -9.85 -0.07
CA TRP A 48 -13.03 -11.05 0.26
C TRP A 48 -12.94 -12.11 -0.84
N SER A 49 -13.02 -11.69 -2.10
CA SER A 49 -12.89 -12.59 -3.24
C SER A 49 -11.52 -13.27 -3.26
N MET A 50 -10.44 -12.49 -3.32
CA MET A 50 -9.10 -13.01 -3.60
C MET A 50 -8.42 -13.68 -2.40
N PHE A 51 -8.66 -13.22 -1.18
CA PHE A 51 -7.91 -13.68 0.00
C PHE A 51 -8.72 -14.55 0.95
N ALA A 52 -10.04 -14.66 0.77
CA ALA A 52 -10.89 -15.49 1.60
C ALA A 52 -11.67 -16.52 0.78
N VAL A 53 -12.54 -16.10 -0.15
CA VAL A 53 -13.46 -17.01 -0.85
C VAL A 53 -12.73 -17.98 -1.77
N VAL A 54 -11.93 -17.47 -2.72
CA VAL A 54 -11.20 -18.31 -3.68
C VAL A 54 -10.28 -19.32 -2.99
N PRO A 55 -9.38 -18.91 -2.06
CA PRO A 55 -8.52 -19.87 -1.39
C PRO A 55 -9.31 -20.84 -0.50
N ALA A 56 -10.39 -20.41 0.16
CA ALA A 56 -11.22 -21.32 0.95
C ALA A 56 -11.91 -22.39 0.08
N VAL A 57 -12.42 -22.01 -1.10
CA VAL A 57 -13.04 -22.95 -2.04
C VAL A 57 -12.00 -23.94 -2.58
N LEU A 58 -10.83 -23.46 -2.97
CA LEU A 58 -9.74 -24.33 -3.42
C LEU A 58 -9.28 -25.28 -2.31
N PHE A 59 -9.10 -24.75 -1.09
CA PHE A 59 -8.71 -25.55 0.07
C PHE A 59 -9.77 -26.61 0.43
N ALA A 60 -11.05 -26.23 0.48
CA ALA A 60 -12.14 -27.18 0.66
C ALA A 60 -12.14 -28.23 -0.44
N GLY A 61 -11.88 -27.83 -1.69
CA GLY A 61 -11.73 -28.74 -2.81
C GLY A 61 -10.64 -29.79 -2.60
N VAL A 62 -9.47 -29.40 -2.07
CA VAL A 62 -8.41 -30.36 -1.68
C VAL A 62 -8.90 -31.35 -0.63
N VAL A 63 -9.64 -30.86 0.38
CA VAL A 63 -10.15 -31.72 1.45
C VAL A 63 -11.19 -32.72 0.94
N PHE A 64 -12.01 -32.35 -0.04
CA PHE A 64 -13.12 -33.20 -0.54
C PHE A 64 -12.76 -34.05 -1.77
N PHE A 65 -11.81 -33.63 -2.60
CA PHE A 65 -11.46 -34.26 -3.88
C PHE A 65 -10.01 -34.76 -3.95
N ASP A 66 -9.34 -34.87 -2.79
CA ASP A 66 -7.99 -35.42 -2.64
C ASP A 66 -6.95 -34.64 -3.47
N ASP A 67 -6.01 -35.33 -4.11
CA ASP A 67 -4.85 -34.74 -4.80
C ASP A 67 -5.18 -33.77 -5.95
N GLY A 68 -6.38 -33.85 -6.54
CA GLY A 68 -6.72 -33.16 -7.79
C GLY A 68 -6.67 -31.63 -7.75
N LEU A 69 -6.74 -31.03 -6.56
CA LEU A 69 -6.73 -29.56 -6.38
C LEU A 69 -5.52 -29.04 -5.61
N ILE A 70 -4.61 -29.92 -5.16
CA ILE A 70 -3.45 -29.53 -4.36
C ILE A 70 -2.57 -28.56 -5.15
N GLU A 71 -2.23 -28.91 -6.39
CA GLU A 71 -1.40 -28.07 -7.25
C GLU A 71 -2.05 -26.72 -7.54
N SER A 72 -3.35 -26.71 -7.86
CA SER A 72 -4.09 -25.48 -8.14
C SER A 72 -4.13 -24.54 -6.94
N TYR A 73 -4.34 -25.07 -5.73
CA TYR A 73 -4.30 -24.30 -4.50
C TYR A 73 -2.91 -23.72 -4.24
N ASN A 74 -1.85 -24.53 -4.35
CA ASN A 74 -0.47 -24.07 -4.13
C ASN A 74 -0.03 -23.05 -5.17
N LEU A 75 -0.40 -23.22 -6.45
CA LEU A 75 -0.10 -22.26 -7.51
C LEU A 75 -0.82 -20.92 -7.26
N PHE A 76 -2.09 -20.99 -6.85
CA PHE A 76 -2.84 -19.80 -6.45
C PHE A 76 -2.17 -19.08 -5.29
N CYS A 77 -1.83 -19.78 -4.20
CA CYS A 77 -1.18 -19.19 -3.05
C CYS A 77 0.20 -18.61 -3.40
N ALA A 78 1.00 -19.29 -4.22
CA ALA A 78 2.29 -18.79 -4.70
C ALA A 78 2.12 -17.47 -5.49
N GLY A 79 1.15 -17.43 -6.40
CA GLY A 79 0.82 -16.21 -7.15
C GLY A 79 0.37 -15.07 -6.24
N MET A 80 -0.49 -15.36 -5.26
CA MET A 80 -0.97 -14.36 -4.30
C MET A 80 0.13 -13.88 -3.35
N MET A 81 1.06 -14.73 -2.92
CA MET A 81 2.25 -14.33 -2.16
C MET A 81 3.09 -13.35 -2.97
N MET A 82 3.39 -13.68 -4.22
CA MET A 82 4.19 -12.81 -5.10
C MET A 82 3.48 -11.47 -5.31
N PHE A 83 2.17 -11.49 -5.58
CA PHE A 83 1.35 -10.30 -5.73
C PHE A 83 1.34 -9.42 -4.47
N LEU A 84 1.19 -10.02 -3.28
CA LEU A 84 1.22 -9.29 -2.02
C LEU A 84 2.57 -8.63 -1.75
N VAL A 85 3.68 -9.34 -2.03
CA VAL A 85 5.03 -8.79 -1.91
C VAL A 85 5.20 -7.62 -2.87
N GLN A 86 4.87 -7.79 -4.15
CA GLN A 86 4.96 -6.76 -5.17
C GLN A 86 4.15 -5.50 -4.82
N MET A 87 2.88 -5.67 -4.47
CA MET A 87 2.01 -4.55 -4.09
C MET A 87 2.46 -3.86 -2.80
N SER A 88 3.26 -4.53 -1.96
CA SER A 88 3.84 -3.93 -0.75
C SER A 88 5.06 -3.06 -1.03
N GLU A 89 5.70 -3.20 -2.20
CA GLU A 89 6.93 -2.45 -2.54
C GLU A 89 6.68 -0.94 -2.66
N ARG A 90 5.45 -0.52 -3.02
CA ARG A 90 5.08 0.91 -3.03
C ARG A 90 5.27 1.60 -1.68
N TYR A 91 5.26 0.87 -0.56
CA TYR A 91 5.46 1.43 0.77
C TYR A 91 6.93 1.44 1.21
N ILE A 92 7.88 0.94 0.40
CA ILE A 92 9.31 0.89 0.76
C ILE A 92 9.85 2.29 0.97
N ASN A 93 9.72 3.16 -0.02
CA ASN A 93 10.13 4.53 0.12
C ASN A 93 9.15 5.41 -0.66
N THR A 94 8.33 6.14 0.07
CA THR A 94 7.28 6.99 -0.49
C THR A 94 7.55 8.42 -0.10
N THR A 95 7.72 9.30 -1.08
CA THR A 95 7.77 10.75 -0.89
C THR A 95 6.45 11.34 -1.32
N ILE A 96 5.88 12.20 -0.48
CA ILE A 96 4.67 12.95 -0.79
C ILE A 96 5.00 14.43 -0.65
N GLU A 97 4.65 15.18 -1.67
CA GLU A 97 4.82 16.63 -1.73
C GLU A 97 3.47 17.27 -2.03
N PHE A 98 3.13 18.32 -1.29
CA PHE A 98 1.98 19.15 -1.61
C PHE A 98 2.23 20.58 -1.17
N GLU A 99 1.62 21.51 -1.88
CA GLU A 99 1.63 22.93 -1.56
C GLU A 99 0.26 23.34 -1.04
N GLN A 100 0.22 24.14 0.03
CA GLN A 100 -1.02 24.44 0.75
C GLN A 100 -2.15 25.05 -0.12
N ASP A 101 -1.78 25.75 -1.18
CA ASP A 101 -2.70 26.42 -2.09
C ASP A 101 -2.83 25.69 -3.44
N ASP A 102 -1.94 24.74 -3.72
CA ASP A 102 -2.06 23.90 -4.90
C ASP A 102 -3.10 22.80 -4.68
N GLY A 103 -3.91 22.54 -5.70
CA GLY A 103 -4.97 21.55 -5.68
C GLY A 103 -4.47 20.14 -5.98
N SER A 104 -3.19 19.84 -5.78
CA SER A 104 -2.58 18.57 -6.19
C SER A 104 -1.62 18.01 -5.13
N ILE A 105 -1.41 16.70 -5.20
CA ILE A 105 -0.42 15.97 -4.40
C ILE A 105 0.53 15.28 -5.37
N GLU A 106 1.81 15.55 -5.24
CA GLU A 106 2.85 14.81 -5.95
C GLU A 106 3.30 13.63 -5.10
N THR A 107 3.41 12.47 -5.74
CA THR A 107 3.75 11.22 -5.07
C THR A 107 4.85 10.52 -5.83
N THR A 108 5.92 10.15 -5.13
CA THR A 108 7.06 9.41 -5.67
C THR A 108 7.22 8.12 -4.89
N PHE A 109 7.11 6.99 -5.58
CA PHE A 109 7.26 5.65 -5.04
C PHE A 109 8.58 5.05 -5.53
N HIS A 110 9.56 4.97 -4.63
CA HIS A 110 10.79 4.23 -4.85
C HIS A 110 10.60 2.79 -4.37
N MET A 111 10.53 1.85 -5.31
CA MET A 111 10.20 0.43 -5.04
C MET A 111 11.39 -0.40 -4.52
N GLY A 112 12.51 0.26 -4.20
CA GLY A 112 13.73 -0.34 -3.65
C GLY A 112 14.70 -0.86 -4.72
N ASP A 113 15.94 -1.14 -4.32
CA ASP A 113 16.97 -1.76 -5.15
C ASP A 113 17.55 -3.00 -4.45
N PRO A 114 17.27 -4.23 -4.92
CA PRO A 114 16.48 -4.58 -6.11
C PRO A 114 14.97 -4.55 -5.84
N THR A 115 14.17 -4.32 -6.89
CA THR A 115 12.70 -4.39 -6.88
C THR A 115 12.19 -5.54 -7.75
N LEU A 116 11.04 -6.12 -7.39
CA LEU A 116 10.33 -7.07 -8.25
C LEU A 116 9.60 -6.37 -9.42
N PHE A 117 9.51 -5.03 -9.41
CA PHE A 117 8.92 -4.17 -10.44
C PHE A 117 9.98 -3.45 -11.30
N ARG A 118 9.51 -2.71 -12.32
CA ARG A 118 10.33 -1.77 -13.11
C ARG A 118 10.19 -0.36 -12.55
N SER A 119 11.33 0.20 -12.16
CA SER A 119 11.62 1.62 -11.86
C SER A 119 10.70 2.33 -10.85
N ASP A 120 11.20 3.46 -10.37
CA ASP A 120 10.43 4.38 -9.53
C ASP A 120 9.18 4.87 -10.28
N GLN A 121 8.12 5.14 -9.52
CA GLN A 121 6.86 5.67 -10.06
C GLN A 121 6.58 7.06 -9.49
N GLU A 122 6.36 8.01 -10.39
CA GLU A 122 5.88 9.35 -10.06
C GLU A 122 4.42 9.46 -10.48
N ALA A 123 3.59 10.03 -9.61
CA ALA A 123 2.18 10.28 -9.91
C ALA A 123 1.70 11.58 -9.27
N THR A 124 0.99 12.38 -10.04
CA THR A 124 0.31 13.58 -9.57
C THR A 124 -1.18 13.28 -9.35
N VAL A 125 -1.66 13.59 -8.15
CA VAL A 125 -3.04 13.39 -7.71
C VAL A 125 -3.73 14.75 -7.57
N PRO A 126 -4.54 15.18 -8.56
CA PRO A 126 -5.38 16.36 -8.42
C PRO A 126 -6.53 16.07 -7.44
N LEU A 127 -6.73 16.96 -6.47
CA LEU A 127 -7.73 16.82 -5.40
C LEU A 127 -9.15 16.95 -5.93
N GLU A 128 -9.36 17.58 -7.08
CA GLU A 128 -10.67 17.61 -7.75
C GLU A 128 -11.19 16.22 -8.11
N ASP A 129 -10.30 15.23 -8.30
CA ASP A 129 -10.68 13.83 -8.56
C ASP A 129 -10.96 13.04 -7.27
N VAL A 130 -10.59 13.58 -6.11
CA VAL A 130 -10.73 12.95 -4.80
C VAL A 130 -12.08 13.35 -4.20
N GLU A 131 -12.86 12.36 -3.79
CA GLU A 131 -14.16 12.55 -3.13
C GLU A 131 -13.99 12.60 -1.61
N ALA A 132 -13.25 11.63 -1.08
CA ALA A 132 -13.06 11.48 0.36
C ALA A 132 -11.66 10.94 0.67
N ALA A 133 -11.18 11.25 1.87
CA ALA A 133 -9.98 10.69 2.44
C ALA A 133 -10.32 9.99 3.75
N GLN A 134 -9.87 8.75 3.91
CA GLN A 134 -10.03 7.99 5.14
C GLN A 134 -8.67 7.83 5.82
N PHE A 135 -8.57 8.30 7.04
CA PHE A 135 -7.38 8.12 7.87
C PHE A 135 -7.54 6.86 8.73
N LEU A 136 -6.50 6.04 8.76
CA LEU A 136 -6.42 4.79 9.49
C LEU A 136 -5.15 4.81 10.34
N SER A 137 -5.26 4.46 11.61
CA SER A 137 -4.10 4.24 12.48
C SER A 137 -3.78 2.75 12.51
N LEU A 138 -2.65 2.36 11.95
CA LEU A 138 -2.18 0.98 11.82
C LEU A 138 -0.82 0.84 12.49
N ALA A 139 -0.72 0.04 13.54
CA ALA A 139 0.54 -0.17 14.28
C ALA A 139 1.19 1.14 14.77
N ARG A 140 0.36 2.11 15.20
CA ARG A 140 0.78 3.48 15.58
C ARG A 140 1.34 4.31 14.42
N GLN A 141 1.15 3.89 13.17
CA GLN A 141 1.53 4.67 12.01
C GLN A 141 0.26 5.08 11.24
N PRO A 142 0.03 6.39 11.05
CA PRO A 142 -1.07 6.88 10.23
C PRO A 142 -0.89 6.48 8.77
N MET A 143 -1.99 6.06 8.17
CA MET A 143 -2.16 5.81 6.74
C MET A 143 -3.37 6.60 6.29
N VAL A 144 -3.30 7.21 5.12
CA VAL A 144 -4.47 7.77 4.45
C VAL A 144 -4.82 6.92 3.24
N ARG A 145 -6.12 6.79 3.02
CA ARG A 145 -6.70 6.18 1.84
C ARG A 145 -7.55 7.22 1.12
N LEU A 146 -7.24 7.48 -0.14
CA LEU A 146 -8.01 8.35 -1.01
C LEU A 146 -9.09 7.55 -1.74
N HIS A 147 -10.30 8.08 -1.73
CA HIS A 147 -11.45 7.59 -2.48
C HIS A 147 -11.70 8.55 -3.64
N TYR A 148 -11.55 8.04 -4.86
CA TYR A 148 -11.71 8.81 -6.08
C TYR A 148 -13.17 8.79 -6.55
N LYS A 149 -13.60 9.90 -7.16
CA LYS A 149 -14.92 10.02 -7.80
C LYS A 149 -15.12 8.98 -8.91
N LYS A 150 -14.04 8.64 -9.62
CA LYS A 150 -14.02 7.57 -10.63
C LYS A 150 -13.60 6.24 -10.00
N THR A 151 -14.43 5.22 -10.19
CA THR A 151 -14.25 3.87 -9.61
C THR A 151 -12.95 3.16 -10.04
N PHE A 152 -12.39 3.52 -11.20
CA PHE A 152 -11.18 2.91 -11.76
C PHE A 152 -10.08 3.94 -11.99
N SER A 153 -9.64 4.59 -10.92
CA SER A 153 -8.46 5.45 -10.98
C SER A 153 -7.19 4.60 -10.93
N VAL A 154 -6.25 4.86 -11.85
CA VAL A 154 -4.88 4.31 -11.80
C VAL A 154 -3.98 5.06 -10.82
N LYS A 155 -4.52 6.11 -10.17
CA LYS A 155 -3.78 6.95 -9.25
C LYS A 155 -3.61 6.26 -7.89
N PRO A 156 -2.56 6.61 -7.13
CA PRO A 156 -2.31 6.02 -5.82
C PRO A 156 -3.50 6.18 -4.88
N SER A 157 -3.99 5.08 -4.34
CA SER A 157 -5.15 5.07 -3.43
C SER A 157 -4.77 5.22 -1.97
N SER A 158 -3.50 5.06 -1.61
CA SER A 158 -3.06 5.19 -0.23
C SER A 158 -1.56 5.45 -0.07
N PHE A 159 -1.22 6.11 1.03
CA PHE A 159 0.15 6.41 1.42
C PHE A 159 0.26 6.56 2.95
N LEU A 160 1.49 6.45 3.45
CA LEU A 160 1.82 6.58 4.86
C LEU A 160 2.06 8.05 5.22
N ILE A 161 1.63 8.43 6.42
CA ILE A 161 1.79 9.80 6.92
C ILE A 161 2.52 9.76 8.27
N PRO A 162 3.59 10.56 8.46
CA PRO A 162 4.19 10.79 9.77
C PRO A 162 3.17 11.38 10.75
N GLN A 163 3.21 10.96 12.02
CA GLN A 163 2.23 11.42 13.02
C GLN A 163 2.17 12.95 13.17
N ASP A 164 3.31 13.63 13.07
CA ASP A 164 3.44 15.08 13.16
C ASP A 164 2.85 15.82 11.94
N LYS A 165 2.64 15.12 10.82
CA LYS A 165 2.09 15.66 9.57
C LYS A 165 0.61 15.35 9.36
N GLU A 166 0.02 14.48 10.19
CA GLU A 166 -1.37 14.05 10.02
C GLU A 166 -2.35 15.23 10.09
N SER A 167 -2.24 16.10 11.10
CA SER A 167 -3.12 17.25 11.27
C SER A 167 -3.01 18.22 10.09
N GLN A 168 -1.79 18.57 9.71
CA GLN A 168 -1.49 19.46 8.59
C GLN A 168 -2.08 18.92 7.27
N PHE A 169 -1.98 17.61 7.04
CA PHE A 169 -2.50 16.99 5.83
C PHE A 169 -4.04 16.93 5.82
N ARG A 170 -4.67 16.70 6.97
CA ARG A 170 -6.15 16.77 7.09
C ARG A 170 -6.68 18.17 6.76
N GLU A 171 -6.04 19.21 7.28
CA GLU A 171 -6.42 20.60 7.01
C GLU A 171 -6.29 20.94 5.52
N PHE A 172 -5.20 20.50 4.89
CA PHE A 172 -4.98 20.65 3.45
C PHE A 172 -6.11 20.01 2.63
N LEU A 173 -6.47 18.76 2.92
CA LEU A 173 -7.57 18.07 2.24
C LEU A 173 -8.92 18.78 2.43
N GLN A 174 -9.21 19.21 3.66
CA GLN A 174 -10.47 19.91 3.97
C GLN A 174 -10.59 21.25 3.24
N ARG A 175 -9.48 22.00 3.09
CA ARG A 175 -9.45 23.27 2.35
C ARG A 175 -9.85 23.09 0.88
N HIS A 176 -9.49 21.95 0.30
CA HIS A 176 -9.81 21.60 -1.08
C HIS A 176 -11.11 20.80 -1.24
N ASN A 177 -12.03 20.92 -0.27
CA ASN A 177 -13.34 20.27 -0.27
C ASN A 177 -13.31 18.73 -0.31
N VAL A 178 -12.23 18.10 0.13
CA VAL A 178 -12.17 16.64 0.27
C VAL A 178 -12.78 16.23 1.60
N SER A 179 -13.71 15.26 1.57
CA SER A 179 -14.38 14.79 2.77
C SER A 179 -13.46 13.90 3.61
N VAL A 180 -13.00 14.40 4.76
CA VAL A 180 -12.07 13.67 5.64
C VAL A 180 -12.83 12.83 6.67
N HIS A 181 -12.55 11.54 6.71
CA HIS A 181 -13.15 10.56 7.60
C HIS A 181 -12.09 9.79 8.42
N GLY A 182 -12.50 9.23 9.55
CA GLY A 182 -11.65 8.42 10.43
C GLY A 182 -11.07 9.24 11.59
N GLU A 183 -11.32 8.77 12.82
CA GLU A 183 -10.74 9.33 14.04
C GLU A 183 -9.26 8.91 14.19
N SER A 184 -8.47 9.81 14.76
CA SER A 184 -7.03 9.62 15.01
C SER A 184 -6.73 8.52 16.05
N GLU A 185 -7.72 8.07 16.85
CA GLU A 185 -7.50 7.15 17.96
C GLU A 185 -8.02 5.71 17.76
N THR A 186 -7.03 4.81 17.64
CA THR A 186 -6.86 3.47 18.24
C THR A 186 -7.93 2.37 18.18
N ASN A 187 -9.23 2.60 17.95
CA ASN A 187 -10.25 1.54 18.15
C ASN A 187 -10.92 1.00 16.86
N SER A 188 -10.70 1.63 15.71
CA SER A 188 -11.44 1.30 14.46
C SER A 188 -10.74 0.29 13.53
N THR A 189 -9.54 -0.17 13.86
CA THR A 189 -8.68 -0.92 12.92
C THR A 189 -8.69 -2.44 13.11
N HIS A 190 -9.52 -2.98 14.02
CA HIS A 190 -9.65 -4.43 14.26
C HIS A 190 -9.99 -5.23 13.00
N TRP A 191 -10.76 -4.65 12.08
CA TRP A 191 -11.10 -5.31 10.82
C TRP A 191 -9.87 -5.56 9.93
N VAL A 192 -8.87 -4.66 9.97
CA VAL A 192 -7.62 -4.84 9.21
C VAL A 192 -6.84 -6.01 9.78
N TRP A 193 -6.79 -6.12 11.11
CA TRP A 193 -6.17 -7.26 11.77
C TRP A 193 -6.86 -8.58 11.38
N GLY A 194 -8.19 -8.62 11.38
CA GLY A 194 -8.95 -9.77 10.89
C GLY A 194 -8.60 -10.13 9.45
N ARG A 195 -8.50 -9.14 8.55
CA ARG A 195 -8.07 -9.38 7.17
C ARG A 195 -6.65 -9.93 7.09
N PHE A 196 -5.72 -9.38 7.87
CA PHE A 196 -4.35 -9.84 7.89
C PHE A 196 -4.26 -11.30 8.33
N VAL A 197 -4.95 -11.66 9.41
CA VAL A 197 -4.98 -13.04 9.92
C VAL A 197 -5.53 -14.01 8.87
N VAL A 198 -6.65 -13.68 8.23
CA VAL A 198 -7.23 -14.53 7.17
C VAL A 198 -6.28 -14.67 5.98
N THR A 199 -5.67 -13.56 5.55
CA THR A 199 -4.71 -13.55 4.44
C THR A 199 -3.48 -14.41 4.78
N ALA A 200 -2.89 -14.20 5.97
CA ALA A 200 -1.73 -14.95 6.43
C ALA A 200 -2.03 -16.44 6.58
N LEU A 201 -3.23 -16.80 7.04
CA LEU A 201 -3.65 -18.19 7.20
C LEU A 201 -3.76 -18.90 5.84
N PHE A 202 -4.59 -18.40 4.93
CA PHE A 202 -4.86 -19.05 3.65
C PHE A 202 -3.68 -18.98 2.68
N ILE A 203 -3.01 -17.84 2.61
CA ILE A 203 -1.95 -17.62 1.61
C ILE A 203 -0.58 -17.98 2.17
N GLY A 204 -0.38 -17.93 3.49
CA GLY A 204 0.91 -18.19 4.15
C GLY A 204 0.96 -19.54 4.85
N VAL A 205 0.30 -19.64 5.99
CA VAL A 205 0.45 -20.74 6.95
C VAL A 205 0.01 -22.08 6.36
N ILE A 206 -1.19 -22.16 5.77
CA ILE A 206 -1.70 -23.40 5.21
C ILE A 206 -0.79 -23.96 4.11
N PRO A 207 -0.43 -23.21 3.03
CA PRO A 207 0.43 -23.75 1.99
C PRO A 207 1.85 -24.07 2.48
N LEU A 208 2.36 -23.37 3.51
CA LEU A 208 3.62 -23.72 4.17
C LEU A 208 3.54 -25.04 4.93
N CYS A 209 2.51 -25.21 5.77
CA CYS A 209 2.30 -26.46 6.51
C CYS A 209 2.03 -27.64 5.56
N ALA A 210 1.34 -27.38 4.47
CA ALA A 210 1.00 -28.37 3.46
C ALA A 210 2.24 -29.02 2.82
N MET A 211 3.38 -28.33 2.75
CA MET A 211 4.64 -28.89 2.24
C MET A 211 5.13 -30.11 3.03
N PHE A 212 4.72 -30.23 4.30
CA PHE A 212 5.10 -31.33 5.19
C PHE A 212 4.06 -32.45 5.21
N VAL A 213 2.87 -32.21 4.66
CA VAL A 213 1.74 -33.15 4.68
C VAL A 213 1.50 -33.75 3.30
N TRP A 214 1.58 -32.93 2.25
CA TRP A 214 1.38 -33.32 0.86
C TRP A 214 2.70 -33.61 0.15
N PRO A 215 2.69 -34.39 -0.95
CA PRO A 215 3.89 -34.63 -1.73
C PRO A 215 4.58 -33.33 -2.16
N ILE A 216 5.89 -33.24 -1.88
CA ILE A 216 6.71 -32.04 -2.11
C ILE A 216 6.64 -31.54 -3.56
N GLN A 217 6.39 -32.45 -4.51
CA GLN A 217 6.24 -32.16 -5.94
C GLN A 217 5.12 -31.17 -6.24
N TYR A 218 4.11 -31.03 -5.37
CA TYR A 218 3.04 -30.05 -5.54
C TYR A 218 3.34 -28.68 -4.92
N SER A 219 4.42 -28.56 -4.15
CA SER A 219 4.77 -27.36 -3.37
C SER A 219 5.87 -26.52 -4.00
N TRP A 220 6.42 -26.96 -5.15
CA TRP A 220 7.55 -26.31 -5.81
C TRP A 220 7.32 -24.82 -6.09
N ALA A 221 6.10 -24.43 -6.50
CA ALA A 221 5.77 -23.05 -6.83
C ALA A 221 5.86 -22.15 -5.59
N VAL A 222 5.33 -22.62 -4.45
CA VAL A 222 5.38 -21.90 -3.19
C VAL A 222 6.84 -21.81 -2.70
N LEU A 223 7.62 -22.89 -2.78
CA LEU A 223 9.05 -22.90 -2.42
C LEU A 223 9.87 -21.92 -3.26
N LEU A 224 9.61 -21.88 -4.57
CA LEU A 224 10.28 -20.95 -5.49
C LEU A 224 9.93 -19.50 -5.14
N VAL A 225 8.65 -19.18 -4.96
CA VAL A 225 8.22 -17.83 -4.60
C VAL A 225 8.83 -17.40 -3.27
N LEU A 226 8.79 -18.24 -2.23
CA LEU A 226 9.38 -17.93 -0.94
C LEU A 226 10.88 -17.65 -1.04
N THR A 227 11.60 -18.43 -1.84
CA THR A 227 13.05 -18.27 -2.04
C THR A 227 13.35 -16.95 -2.72
N VAL A 228 12.64 -16.64 -3.82
CA VAL A 228 12.79 -15.39 -4.56
C VAL A 228 12.44 -14.20 -3.65
N THR A 229 11.27 -14.21 -3.01
CA THR A 229 10.84 -13.09 -2.17
C THR A 229 11.77 -12.89 -0.98
N SER A 230 12.26 -13.96 -0.36
CA SER A 230 13.22 -13.85 0.75
C SER A 230 14.54 -13.23 0.30
N PHE A 231 15.07 -13.63 -0.86
CA PHE A 231 16.28 -13.04 -1.42
C PHE A 231 16.13 -11.53 -1.63
N PHE A 232 15.03 -11.10 -2.26
CA PHE A 232 14.75 -9.68 -2.48
C PHE A 232 14.57 -8.91 -1.16
N LEU A 233 13.77 -9.43 -0.22
CA LEU A 233 13.52 -8.78 1.07
C LEU A 233 14.78 -8.60 1.92
N VAL A 234 15.68 -9.60 1.89
CA VAL A 234 16.98 -9.49 2.56
C VAL A 234 17.82 -8.42 1.89
N ARG A 235 17.90 -8.43 0.55
CA ARG A 235 18.76 -7.50 -0.19
C ARG A 235 18.28 -6.04 -0.12
N GLN A 236 16.97 -5.80 0.02
CA GLN A 236 16.38 -4.48 0.22
C GLN A 236 16.69 -3.87 1.60
N GLY A 237 17.21 -4.65 2.56
CA GLY A 237 17.55 -4.20 3.91
C GLY A 237 19.03 -3.90 4.15
N PHE A 238 19.89 -4.17 3.17
CA PHE A 238 21.33 -3.86 3.18
C PHE A 238 21.62 -2.67 2.27
#